data_AF-A0A2M9TI74-F1
#
_entry.id   AF-A0A2M9TI74-F1
#
_cell.length_a   1.000
_cell.length_b   1.000
_cell.length_c   1.000
_cell.angle_alpha   90.00
_cell.angle_beta   90.00
_cell.angle_gamma   90.00
#
_symmetry.space_group_name_H-M   'P 1'
#
loop_
_entity.id
_entity.type
_entity.pdbx_description
1 polymer ?
#
loop_
_entity_poly.entity_id
_entity_poly.type
_entity_poly.pdbx_seq_one_letter_code
_entity_poly.pdbx_strand_id
1 'polypeptide(L)'
;MAFTSTLDEATQAFDERHTHYWTHPGTGRYYAASLIINLFGQWELKQAWGSLSSRRGRLRYVPLTGLAEGQAQLQRVVQRRLQRGYVAG
;
A
#
# COMPACT_ATOMS: atom_id res chain seq x y z
N MET A 1 35.28 -18.60 7.41
CA MET A 1 35.17 -18.27 5.97
C MET A 1 33.70 -18.38 5.59
N ALA A 2 33.13 -17.26 5.08
CA ALA A 2 31.83 -17.00 4.43
C ALA A 2 30.59 -17.82 4.91
N PHE A 3 29.63 -17.29 5.68
CA PHE A 3 28.68 -16.16 5.51
C PHE A 3 27.60 -16.41 4.45
N THR A 4 26.35 -16.01 4.79
CA THR A 4 25.04 -16.19 4.10
C THR A 4 24.36 -17.56 4.38
N SER A 5 23.12 -17.67 4.82
CA SER A 5 22.05 -16.68 5.02
C SER A 5 21.06 -17.20 6.08
N THR A 6 21.30 -16.89 7.36
CA THR A 6 20.29 -17.04 8.44
C THR A 6 19.57 -15.69 8.67
N LEU A 7 19.73 -14.76 7.73
CA LEU A 7 19.13 -13.42 7.75
C LEU A 7 18.03 -13.23 6.68
N ASP A 8 17.58 -14.30 6.00
CA ASP A 8 16.55 -14.20 4.95
C ASP A 8 15.16 -14.66 5.42
N GLU A 9 15.07 -15.48 6.47
CA GLU A 9 13.78 -15.92 7.03
C GLU A 9 13.20 -14.93 8.05
N ALA A 10 14.05 -14.13 8.69
CA ALA A 10 13.68 -13.25 9.79
C ALA A 10 13.57 -11.77 9.38
N THR A 11 14.03 -11.39 8.19
CA THR A 11 13.72 -10.08 7.60
C THR A 11 12.49 -10.22 6.70
N GLN A 12 11.35 -10.31 7.39
CA GLN A 12 10.28 -9.38 7.08
C GLN A 12 9.45 -9.72 5.84
N ALA A 13 8.71 -10.82 5.96
CA ALA A 13 7.31 -10.82 5.52
C ALA A 13 6.49 -9.82 6.36
N PHE A 14 6.85 -8.52 6.33
CA PHE A 14 5.80 -7.53 6.18
C PHE A 14 5.16 -7.94 4.86
N ASP A 15 3.98 -8.55 4.92
CA ASP A 15 3.27 -8.93 3.72
C ASP A 15 3.22 -7.66 2.86
N GLU A 16 4.01 -7.62 1.79
CA GLU A 16 4.13 -6.43 0.93
C GLU A 16 2.78 -6.13 0.26
N ARG A 17 1.91 -7.14 0.31
CA ARG A 17 0.51 -7.15 -0.09
C ARG A 17 -0.44 -6.75 1.03
N HIS A 18 0.07 -6.48 2.23
CA HIS A 18 -0.68 -5.94 3.34
C HIS A 18 -1.38 -4.66 2.87
N THR A 19 -2.68 -4.62 3.10
CA THR A 19 -3.46 -3.45 2.76
C THR A 19 -3.34 -2.44 3.87
N HIS A 20 -2.62 -1.37 3.61
CA HIS A 20 -2.60 -0.21 4.48
C HIS A 20 -3.90 0.55 4.35
N TYR A 21 -4.50 0.90 5.49
CA TYR A 21 -5.77 1.61 5.55
C TYR A 21 -5.61 2.91 6.32
N TRP A 22 -6.29 3.95 5.84
CA TRP A 22 -6.33 5.24 6.50
C TRP A 22 -7.72 5.85 6.44
N THR A 23 -8.08 6.59 7.49
CA THR A 23 -9.33 7.36 7.56
C THR A 23 -9.06 8.82 7.88
N HIS A 24 -9.88 9.71 7.34
CA HIS A 24 -9.84 11.13 7.68
C HIS A 24 -10.97 11.46 8.66
N PRO A 25 -10.68 11.73 9.95
CA PRO A 25 -11.71 11.87 10.97
C PRO A 25 -12.68 13.02 10.69
N GLY A 26 -12.18 14.15 10.17
CA GLY A 26 -13.03 15.32 9.88
C GLY A 26 -13.95 15.20 8.65
N THR A 27 -13.72 14.23 7.75
CA THR A 27 -14.51 14.10 6.51
C THR A 27 -15.16 12.72 6.34
N GLY A 28 -14.82 11.75 7.20
CA GLY A 28 -15.27 10.37 7.09
C GLY A 28 -14.80 9.68 5.81
N ARG A 29 -13.74 10.17 5.14
CA ARG A 29 -13.19 9.53 3.95
C ARG A 29 -12.19 8.44 4.32
N TYR A 30 -12.18 7.37 3.56
CA TYR A 30 -11.17 6.32 3.67
C TYR A 30 -10.25 6.29 2.45
N TYR A 31 -9.06 5.75 2.66
CA TYR A 31 -8.09 5.43 1.63
C TYR A 31 -7.43 4.09 1.99
N ALA A 32 -7.21 3.22 1.01
CA ALA A 32 -6.50 1.97 1.17
C ALA A 32 -5.50 1.77 0.04
N ALA A 33 -4.33 1.19 0.34
CA ALA A 33 -3.32 0.87 -0.66
C ALA A 33 -2.55 -0.42 -0.34
N SER A 34 -2.23 -1.20 -1.37
CA SER A 34 -1.38 -2.39 -1.28
C SER A 34 -0.61 -2.64 -2.58
N LEU A 35 0.54 -3.29 -2.49
CA LEU A 35 1.24 -3.83 -3.65
C LEU A 35 0.70 -5.21 -3.97
N ILE A 36 0.37 -5.48 -5.23
CA ILE A 36 -0.14 -6.77 -5.66
C ILE A 36 0.60 -7.23 -6.90
N ILE A 37 0.52 -8.53 -7.17
CA ILE A 37 0.91 -9.11 -8.46
C ILE A 37 -0.38 -9.36 -9.24
N ASN A 38 -0.46 -8.83 -10.46
CA ASN A 38 -1.62 -9.04 -11.33
C ASN A 38 -1.61 -10.42 -11.98
N LEU A 39 -2.63 -10.73 -12.79
CA LEU A 39 -2.79 -12.03 -13.45
C LEU A 39 -1.64 -12.37 -14.44
N PHE A 40 -0.81 -11.39 -14.81
CA PHE A 40 0.32 -11.56 -15.72
C PHE A 40 1.67 -11.60 -14.99
N GLY A 41 1.67 -11.69 -13.66
CA GLY A 41 2.91 -11.71 -12.88
C GLY A 41 3.58 -10.34 -12.73
N GLN A 42 2.90 -9.25 -13.11
CA GLN A 42 3.44 -7.90 -13.02
C GLN A 42 3.01 -7.22 -11.71
N TRP A 43 3.88 -6.37 -11.17
CA TRP A 43 3.57 -5.60 -9.97
C TRP A 43 2.60 -4.45 -10.26
N GLU A 44 1.67 -4.22 -9.33
CA GLU A 44 0.75 -3.10 -9.37
C GLU A 44 0.54 -2.52 -7.97
N LEU A 45 0.40 -1.19 -7.89
CA LEU A 45 -0.12 -0.52 -6.69
C LEU A 45 -1.64 -0.40 -6.81
N LYS A 46 -2.36 -1.19 -6.01
CA LYS A 46 -3.80 -1.09 -5.84
C LYS A 46 -4.12 0.06 -4.90
N GLN A 47 -5.00 0.97 -5.30
CA GLN A 47 -5.46 2.11 -4.51
C GLN A 47 -6.99 2.15 -4.50
N ALA A 48 -7.60 2.18 -3.32
CA ALA A 48 -9.05 2.33 -3.16
C ALA A 48 -9.37 3.52 -2.25
N TRP A 49 -10.44 4.25 -2.55
CA TRP A 49 -10.87 5.37 -1.71
C TRP A 49 -12.37 5.65 -1.85
N GLY A 50 -12.94 6.27 -0.82
CA GLY A 50 -14.36 6.58 -0.80
C GLY A 50 -14.77 7.33 0.45
N SER A 51 -16.08 7.48 0.62
CA SER A 51 -16.68 7.96 1.87
C SER A 51 -17.15 6.77 2.70
N LEU A 52 -16.93 6.78 4.01
CA LEU A 52 -17.50 5.80 4.94
C LEU A 52 -19.02 5.93 5.06
N SER A 53 -19.58 7.09 4.71
CA SER A 53 -21.02 7.35 4.70
C SER A 53 -21.70 7.04 3.36
N SER A 54 -20.98 6.50 2.38
CA SER A 54 -21.53 6.25 1.03
C SER A 54 -21.05 4.93 0.47
N ARG A 55 -21.91 4.29 -0.33
CA ARG A 55 -21.51 3.13 -1.15
C ARG A 55 -20.67 3.51 -2.37
N ARG A 56 -20.44 4.81 -2.61
CA ARG A 56 -19.63 5.29 -3.73
C ARG A 56 -18.15 5.35 -3.33
N GLY A 57 -17.34 4.58 -4.04
CA GLY A 57 -15.88 4.60 -3.96
C GLY A 57 -15.26 4.56 -5.35
N ARG A 58 -13.94 4.58 -5.40
CA ARG A 58 -13.15 4.35 -6.60
C ARG A 58 -12.01 3.40 -6.27
N LEU A 59 -11.60 2.69 -7.31
CA LEU A 59 -10.47 1.77 -7.32
C LEU A 59 -9.58 2.13 -8.50
N ARG A 60 -8.26 2.10 -8.30
CA ARG A 60 -7.27 2.32 -9.34
C ARG A 60 -6.11 1.35 -9.14
N TYR A 61 -5.64 0.80 -10.24
CA TYR A 61 -4.39 0.05 -10.33
C TYR A 61 -3.35 0.92 -11.04
N VAL A 62 -2.13 0.92 -10.52
CA VAL A 62 -0.99 1.61 -11.14
C VAL A 62 0.06 0.55 -11.45
N PRO A 63 0.36 0.29 -12.73
CA PRO A 63 1.42 -0.63 -13.12
C PRO A 63 2.77 -0.18 -12.55
N LEU A 64 3.58 -1.14 -12.13
CA LEU A 64 4.91 -0.93 -11.57
C LEU A 64 5.93 -1.82 -12.30
N THR A 65 7.14 -1.32 -12.44
CA THR A 65 8.26 -2.05 -13.04
C THR A 65 8.83 -3.11 -12.11
N GLY A 66 8.56 -3.03 -10.81
CA GLY A 66 9.02 -3.99 -9.82
C GLY A 66 8.68 -3.59 -8.40
N LEU A 67 9.09 -4.44 -7.46
CA LEU A 67 8.77 -4.28 -6.05
C LEU A 67 9.38 -3.01 -5.43
N ALA A 68 10.64 -2.69 -5.75
CA ALA A 68 11.31 -1.51 -5.22
C ALA A 68 10.60 -0.20 -5.62
N GLU A 69 10.11 -0.11 -6.86
CA GLU A 69 9.27 1.02 -7.29
C GLU A 69 7.96 1.04 -6.50
N GLY A 70 7.33 -0.12 -6.30
CA GLY A 70 6.13 -0.27 -5.51
C GLY A 70 6.29 0.26 -4.09
N GLN A 71 7.34 -0.17 -3.38
CA GLN A 71 7.63 0.27 -2.02
C GLN A 71 7.83 1.79 -1.96
N ALA A 72 8.57 2.37 -2.90
CA ALA A 72 8.75 3.82 -2.99
C ALA A 72 7.43 4.58 -3.26
N GLN A 73 6.58 4.08 -4.15
CA GLN A 73 5.27 4.68 -4.43
C GLN A 73 4.33 4.57 -3.23
N LEU A 74 4.31 3.42 -2.55
CA LEU A 74 3.50 3.20 -1.36
C LEU A 74 3.93 4.14 -0.22
N GLN A 75 5.23 4.30 0.01
CA GLN A 75 5.75 5.29 0.97
C GLN A 75 5.28 6.71 0.64
N ARG A 76 5.31 7.13 -0.63
CA ARG A 76 4.77 8.44 -1.05
C ARG A 76 3.27 8.57 -0.77
N VAL A 77 2.50 7.50 -0.96
CA VAL A 77 1.07 7.47 -0.60
C VAL A 77 0.90 7.66 0.91
N VAL A 78 1.64 6.93 1.73
CA VAL A 78 1.61 7.03 3.20
C VAL A 78 1.88 8.47 3.63
N GLN A 79 3.01 9.04 3.20
CA GLN A 79 3.39 10.40 3.57
C GLN A 79 2.33 11.43 3.15
N ARG A 80 1.78 11.30 1.94
CA ARG A 80 0.70 12.18 1.46
C ARG A 80 -0.60 12.02 2.24
N ARG A 81 -0.93 10.83 2.74
CA ARG A 81 -2.11 10.60 3.59
C ARG A 81 -1.94 11.31 4.93
N LEU A 82 -0.81 11.10 5.59
CA LEU A 82 -0.48 11.73 6.88
C LEU A 82 -0.51 13.27 6.77
N GLN A 83 0.14 13.83 5.75
CA GLN A 83 0.14 15.28 5.48
C GLN A 83 -1.26 15.87 5.27
N ARG A 84 -2.23 15.07 4.85
CA ARG A 84 -3.61 15.49 4.60
C ARG A 84 -4.55 15.16 5.77
N GLY A 85 -4.02 14.86 6.95
CA GLY A 85 -4.82 14.60 8.15
C GLY A 85 -5.51 13.24 8.17
N TYR A 86 -5.09 12.30 7.32
CA TYR A 86 -5.53 10.92 7.44
C TYR A 86 -4.73 10.22 8.54
N VAL A 87 -5.40 9.36 9.30
CA VAL A 87 -4.83 8.55 10.38
C VAL A 87 -4.85 7.09 9.95
N ALA A 88 -3.78 6.35 10.24
CA ALA A 88 -3.72 4.91 10.00
C ALA A 88 -4.80 4.21 10.83
N GLY A 89 -5.53 3.30 10.20
CA GLY A 89 -6.57 2.49 10.86
C GLY A 89 -6.11 1.07 11.12
#